data_AF-A0A7Y3RB87-F1
#
_entry.id   AF-A0A7Y3RB87-F1
#
_cell.length_a   1.000
_cell.length_b   1.000
_cell.length_c   1.000
_cell.angle_alpha   90.00
_cell.angle_beta   90.00
_cell.angle_gamma   90.00
#
_symmetry.space_group_name_H-M   'P 1'
#
loop_
_entity.id
_entity.type
_entity.pdbx_description
1 polymer ?
#
loop_
_entity_poly.entity_id
_entity_poly.type
_entity_poly.pdbx_seq_one_letter_code
_entity_poly.pdbx_strand_id
1 'polypeptide(L)' 'MCWTNVESQCKMVYDKPFINVEKPLDRKFIIQIIAEEFPDFPRIRIAATVDRCLKIFPAPVERQKLLHFVQMSMR' A
#
# COMPACT_ATOMS: atom_id res chain seq x y z
N MET A 1 -9.33 5.56 -12.17
CA MET A 1 -8.22 4.96 -11.41
C MET A 1 -7.79 5.95 -10.34
N CYS A 2 -8.21 5.76 -9.09
CA CYS A 2 -7.97 6.71 -8.00
C CYS A 2 -7.57 6.02 -6.69
N TRP A 3 -6.73 6.69 -5.91
CA TRP A 3 -6.29 6.23 -4.59
C TRP A 3 -7.45 5.98 -3.62
N THR A 4 -8.62 6.59 -3.87
CA THR A 4 -9.86 6.35 -3.11
C THR A 4 -10.34 4.90 -3.24
N ASN A 5 -10.20 4.26 -4.41
CA ASN A 5 -10.59 2.86 -4.58
C ASN A 5 -9.66 1.92 -3.80
N VAL A 6 -8.34 2.18 -3.87
CA VAL A 6 -7.34 1.46 -3.08
C VAL A 6 -7.63 1.58 -1.58
N GLU A 7 -7.98 2.79 -1.11
CA GLU A 7 -8.34 3.02 0.29
C GLU A 7 -9.62 2.26 0.67
N SER A 8 -10.63 2.24 -0.20
CA SER A 8 -11.88 1.49 0.00
C SER A 8 -11.61 -0.02 0.13
N GLN A 9 -10.83 -0.60 -0.78
CA GLN A 9 -10.46 -2.02 -0.72
C GLN A 9 -9.68 -2.35 0.56
N CYS A 10 -8.76 -1.47 0.96
CA CYS A 10 -8.08 -1.60 2.24
C CYS A 10 -9.04 -1.48 3.44
N LYS A 11 -10.11 -0.67 3.38
CA LYS A 11 -11.15 -0.60 4.43
C LYS A 11 -11.95 -1.88 4.55
N MET A 12 -12.20 -2.57 3.43
CA MET A 12 -12.94 -3.83 3.42
C MET A 12 -12.11 -5.00 3.97
N VAL A 13 -10.80 -4.99 3.75
CA VAL A 13 -9.91 -6.08 4.20
C VAL A 13 -9.35 -5.86 5.60
N TYR A 14 -9.03 -4.61 5.95
CA TYR A 14 -8.48 -4.27 7.26
C TYR A 14 -9.55 -3.65 8.15
N ASP A 15 -10.00 -4.44 9.13
CA ASP A 15 -10.96 -4.01 10.16
C ASP A 15 -10.38 -2.87 11.03
N LYS A 16 -9.05 -2.84 11.19
CA LYS A 16 -8.32 -1.77 11.88
C LYS A 16 -7.72 -0.77 10.87
N PRO A 17 -7.53 0.50 11.22
CA PRO A 17 -6.94 1.52 10.34
C PRO A 17 -5.43 1.34 10.10
N PHE A 18 -4.86 0.22 10.55
CA PHE A 18 -3.44 -0.10 10.46
C PHE A 18 -3.23 -1.34 9.60
N ILE A 19 -2.15 -1.33 8.84
CA ILE A 19 -1.74 -2.49 8.06
C ILE A 19 -0.49 -3.09 8.69
N ASN A 20 -0.56 -4.38 9.03
CA ASN A 20 0.61 -5.10 9.52
C ASN A 20 1.40 -5.65 8.32
N VAL A 21 2.19 -4.76 7.76
CA VAL A 21 3.06 -5.00 6.61
C VAL A 21 4.20 -6.00 6.86
N GLU A 22 4.46 -6.41 8.11
CA GLU A 22 5.35 -7.54 8.42
C GLU A 22 4.72 -8.88 8.04
N LYS A 23 3.38 -8.93 7.91
CA LYS A 23 2.70 -10.10 7.36
C LYS A 23 2.90 -10.12 5.84
N PRO A 24 3.51 -11.18 5.28
CA PRO A 24 3.76 -11.27 3.84
C PRO A 24 2.47 -11.17 3.00
N LEU A 25 1.35 -11.64 3.54
CA LEU A 25 0.04 -11.56 2.90
C LEU A 25 -0.47 -10.12 2.78
N ASP A 26 -0.33 -9.31 3.83
CA ASP A 26 -0.76 -7.91 3.83
C ASP A 26 0.07 -7.09 2.83
N ARG A 27 1.38 -7.32 2.84
CA ARG A 27 2.29 -6.74 1.84
C ARG A 27 1.89 -7.11 0.42
N LYS A 28 1.63 -8.40 0.15
CA LYS A 28 1.24 -8.89 -1.17
C LYS A 28 -0.09 -8.28 -1.61
N PHE A 29 -1.05 -8.20 -0.70
CA PHE A 29 -2.36 -7.61 -0.96
C PHE A 29 -2.25 -6.14 -1.37
N ILE A 30 -1.54 -5.30 -0.59
CA ILE A 30 -1.33 -3.88 -0.93
C ILE A 30 -0.71 -3.73 -2.33
N ILE A 31 0.36 -4.47 -2.60
CA ILE A 31 1.06 -4.37 -3.89
C ILE A 31 0.11 -4.75 -5.03
N GLN A 32 -0.71 -5.78 -4.82
CA GLN A 32 -1.68 -6.24 -5.81
C GLN A 32 -2.75 -5.20 -6.09
N ILE A 33 -3.43 -4.66 -5.07
CA ILE A 33 -4.51 -3.68 -5.28
C ILE A 33 -3.99 -2.38 -5.90
N ILE A 34 -2.76 -1.95 -5.57
CA ILE A 34 -2.14 -0.77 -6.19
C ILE A 34 -1.79 -1.06 -7.65
N ALA A 35 -1.30 -2.26 -7.96
CA ALA A 35 -0.98 -2.64 -9.34
C ALA A 35 -2.22 -2.84 -10.22
N GLU A 36 -3.33 -3.28 -9.63
CA GLU A 36 -4.62 -3.37 -10.31
C GLU A 36 -5.21 -1.97 -10.58
N GLU A 37 -5.09 -1.06 -9.61
CA GLU A 37 -5.59 0.31 -9.76
C GLU A 37 -4.71 1.14 -10.71
N PHE A 38 -3.40 0.90 -10.74
CA PHE A 38 -2.47 1.66 -11.57
C PHE A 38 -1.59 0.73 -12.42
N PRO A 39 -2.15 0.15 -13.50
CA PRO A 39 -1.47 -0.83 -14.35
C PRO A 39 -0.25 -0.26 -15.09
N ASP A 40 -0.21 1.06 -15.28
CA ASP A 40 0.90 1.77 -15.94
C ASP A 40 2.19 1.74 -15.11
N PHE A 41 2.11 1.50 -13.80
CA PHE A 41 3.29 1.41 -12.96
C PHE A 41 3.80 -0.04 -12.85
N PRO A 42 5.11 -0.27 -13.08
CA PRO A 42 5.69 -1.59 -12.88
C PRO A 42 5.48 -2.08 -11.44
N ARG A 43 4.98 -3.31 -11.28
CA ARG A 43 4.81 -3.98 -9.97
C ARG A 43 6.08 -3.93 -9.11
N ILE A 44 7.25 -4.02 -9.73
CA ILE A 44 8.55 -3.91 -9.04
C ILE A 44 8.72 -2.53 -8.38
N ARG A 45 8.35 -1.44 -9.08
CA ARG A 45 8.41 -0.07 -8.53
C ARG A 45 7.43 0.11 -7.37
N ILE A 46 6.22 -0.44 -7.49
CA ILE A 46 5.22 -0.44 -6.41
C ILE A 46 5.76 -1.18 -5.19
N ALA A 47 6.24 -2.40 -5.37
CA ALA A 47 6.79 -3.23 -4.30
C ALA A 47 7.96 -2.54 -3.59
N ALA A 48 8.92 -2.00 -4.35
CA ALA A 48 10.06 -1.28 -3.79
C ALA A 48 9.65 -0.03 -2.98
N THR A 49 8.58 0.64 -3.41
CA THR A 49 8.04 1.83 -2.73
C THR A 49 7.33 1.45 -1.43
N VAL A 50 6.52 0.40 -1.46
CA VAL A 50 5.90 -0.17 -0.26
C VAL A 50 6.99 -0.58 0.73
N ASP A 51 8.01 -1.33 0.30
CA ASP A 51 9.12 -1.76 1.16
C ASP A 51 9.88 -0.58 1.78
N ARG A 52 10.10 0.48 0.99
CA ARG A 52 10.72 1.71 1.48
C ARG A 52 9.87 2.36 2.58
N CYS A 53 8.55 2.40 2.42
CA CYS A 53 7.63 2.89 3.45
C CYS A 53 7.82 2.12 4.78
N LEU A 54 8.00 0.80 4.71
CA LEU A 54 8.13 -0.06 5.91
C LEU A 54 9.47 0.11 6.61
N LYS A 55 10.52 0.42 5.86
CA LYS A 55 11.83 0.73 6.44
C LYS A 55 11.84 2.08 7.17
N ILE A 56 11.02 3.03 6.72
CA ILE A 56 10.95 4.38 7.28
C ILE A 56 9.98 4.43 8.48
N PHE A 57 8.88 3.69 8.43
CA PHE A 57 7.86 3.71 9.47
C PHE A 57 7.78 2.35 10.18
N PRO A 58 7.94 2.30 11.52
CA PRO A 58 7.81 1.06 12.27
C PRO A 58 6.39 0.49 12.14
N ALA A 59 6.30 -0.83 12.03
CA ALA A 59 5.01 -1.53 11.99
C ALA A 59 4.33 -1.52 13.38
N PRO A 60 2.99 -1.51 13.46
CA PRO A 60 2.05 -1.44 12.35
C PRO A 60 1.91 -0.02 11.77
N VAL A 61 1.78 0.10 10.44
CA VAL A 61 1.71 1.40 9.74
C VAL A 61 0.25 1.79 9.52
N GLU A 62 -0.10 3.05 9.80
CA GLU A 62 -1.41 3.59 9.45
C GLU A 62 -1.66 3.50 7.95
N ARG A 63 -2.83 2.97 7.56
CA ARG A 63 -3.20 2.81 6.14
C ARG A 63 -3.05 4.10 5.35
N GLN A 64 -3.57 5.21 5.87
CA GLN A 64 -3.52 6.50 5.16
C GLN A 64 -2.08 6.97 4.98
N LYS A 65 -1.24 6.78 5.99
CA LYS A 65 0.18 7.12 5.92
C LYS A 65 0.92 6.31 4.86
N LEU A 66 0.64 5.01 4.78
CA LEU A 66 1.21 4.14 3.74
C LEU A 66 0.74 4.56 2.35
N LEU A 67 -0.56 4.70 2.14
CA LEU A 67 -1.11 5.05 0.83
C LEU A 67 -0.61 6.42 0.36
N HIS A 68 -0.56 7.40 1.26
CA HIS A 68 -0.02 8.73 0.96
C HIS A 68 1.46 8.67 0.59
N PHE A 69 2.27 7.91 1.33
CA PHE A 69 3.69 7.75 1.02
C PHE A 69 3.91 7.13 -0.37
N VAL A 70 3.17 6.05 -0.67
CA VAL A 70 3.28 5.38 -1.96
C VAL A 70 2.82 6.31 -3.09
N GLN A 71 1.70 7.02 -2.90
CA GLN A 71 1.19 8.02 -3.85
C GLN A 71 2.24 9.10 -4.16
N MET A 72 2.88 9.67 -3.13
CA MET A 72 3.88 10.72 -3.30
C MET A 72 5.16 10.22 -3.98
N SER A 73 5.51 8.94 -3.78
CA SER A 73 6.69 8.30 -4.37
C SER A 73 6.47 7.80 -5.82
N MET A 74 5.20 7.71 -6.23
CA MET A 74 4.80 7.29 -7.58
C MET A 74 4.44 8.45 -8.51
N ARG A 75 4.49 9.70 -8.02
CA ARG A 75 4.58 10.87 -8.90
C ARG A 75 5.86 10.81 -9.75
#